data_AF-I3IMV0-F1
#
_entry.id   AF-I3IMV0-F1
#
_cell.length_a   1.000
_cell.length_b   1.000
_cell.length_c   1.000
_cell.angle_alpha   90.00
_cell.angle_beta   90.00
_cell.angle_gamma   90.00
#
_symmetry.space_group_name_H-M   'P 1'
#
loop_
_entity.id
_entity.type
_entity.pdbx_description
1 polymer ?
#
loop_
_entity_poly.entity_id
_entity_poly.type
_entity_poly.pdbx_seq_one_letter_code
_entity_poly.pdbx_strand_id
1 'polypeptide(L)'
;MAAYEKKTGGDVLAIAHNGNLSNGRMFPIIESFTGKPIDYEYARNRARWERLYEATQIKGDGETHPFLSPNDEFADFERWDKGNLDLSELKKPEMLEFEHARSALKNGLKIEQQLGINPYKFGMIGSTDAHTGLAAVEEENFFGKTSSSEPSLTRANHPFVKTEKATIMGWEQTASGYAAVWATENTRESLFDAMERRETYATTGPRMIVRFFGGWEFDAKDAQTRNPAVIGYTKGVPMGGDLSAAPSGKSPTFLVAALKDPISANLDRIQIIKGWLDAKGKVQEKVYDVVWSDTGKRKTDPETGKIPPVGNTVDVQNAIWTNTIGDPELITVWKDPDFNPKHRAFYYARVIEIPTPRWTAYDAKRFGIELSKEVPMTTQERAYTSPIWYTPGK
;
A
#
# COMPACT_ATOMS: atom_id res chain seq x y z
N MET A 1 20.44 -8.42 -15.29
CA MET A 1 20.51 -8.88 -13.89
C MET A 1 21.40 -10.12 -13.78
N ALA A 2 21.00 -11.28 -14.33
CA ALA A 2 21.83 -12.51 -14.30
C ALA A 2 23.30 -12.35 -14.75
N ALA A 3 23.55 -11.58 -15.82
CA ALA A 3 24.92 -11.33 -16.30
C ALA A 3 25.79 -10.55 -15.30
N TYR A 4 25.18 -9.65 -14.50
CA TYR A 4 25.88 -8.94 -13.44
C TYR A 4 26.24 -9.90 -12.31
N GLU A 5 25.25 -10.61 -11.76
CA GLU A 5 25.47 -11.58 -10.65
C GLU A 5 26.53 -12.61 -11.02
N LYS A 6 26.46 -13.19 -12.23
CA LYS A 6 27.44 -14.17 -12.70
C LYS A 6 28.85 -13.58 -12.82
N LYS A 7 28.98 -12.31 -13.20
CA LYS A 7 30.27 -11.67 -13.44
C LYS A 7 30.92 -11.14 -12.15
N THR A 8 30.12 -10.61 -11.23
CA THR A 8 30.62 -9.93 -10.03
C THR A 8 30.48 -10.75 -8.76
N GLY A 9 29.61 -11.76 -8.74
CA GLY A 9 29.18 -12.45 -7.52
C GLY A 9 28.27 -11.61 -6.62
N GLY A 10 27.89 -10.40 -7.06
CA GLY A 10 26.95 -9.54 -6.33
C GLY A 10 25.50 -9.96 -6.52
N ASP A 11 24.62 -9.40 -5.70
CA ASP A 11 23.18 -9.65 -5.74
C ASP A 11 22.42 -8.48 -6.37
N VAL A 12 21.30 -8.78 -7.02
CA VAL A 12 20.47 -7.78 -7.71
C VAL A 12 19.04 -7.86 -7.22
N LEU A 13 18.56 -6.73 -6.70
CA LEU A 13 17.15 -6.50 -6.43
C LEU A 13 16.65 -5.39 -7.37
N ALA A 14 15.56 -5.67 -8.06
CA ALA A 14 14.82 -4.71 -8.87
C ALA A 14 13.54 -4.30 -8.13
N ILE A 15 13.23 -3.01 -8.19
CA ILE A 15 12.01 -2.44 -7.62
C ILE A 15 11.23 -1.82 -8.77
N ALA A 16 10.05 -2.34 -9.04
CA ALA A 16 9.18 -1.77 -10.06
C ALA A 16 8.52 -0.49 -9.52
N HIS A 17 8.49 0.55 -10.36
CA HIS A 17 7.74 1.80 -10.12
C HIS A 17 6.25 1.54 -9.96
N ASN A 18 5.52 2.52 -9.42
CA ASN A 18 4.07 2.47 -9.35
C ASN A 18 3.49 2.26 -10.76
N GLY A 19 2.68 1.21 -10.87
CA GLY A 19 2.09 0.72 -12.10
C GLY A 19 0.94 1.57 -12.60
N ASN A 20 0.35 2.46 -11.79
CA ASN A 20 -0.90 3.18 -12.10
C ASN A 20 -0.89 3.96 -13.44
N LEU A 21 0.29 4.34 -13.96
CA LEU A 21 0.46 4.98 -15.28
C LEU A 21 0.91 4.04 -16.41
N SER A 22 0.91 2.73 -16.18
CA SER A 22 1.38 1.72 -17.14
C SER A 22 0.36 1.35 -18.20
N ASN A 23 -0.92 1.72 -18.02
CA ASN A 23 -2.04 1.29 -18.87
C ASN A 23 -2.10 -0.25 -18.97
N GLY A 24 -2.01 -0.91 -17.82
CA GLY A 24 -2.11 -2.36 -17.69
C GLY A 24 -0.87 -3.15 -18.13
N ARG A 25 0.28 -2.50 -18.29
CA ARG A 25 1.53 -3.17 -18.70
C ARG A 25 2.40 -3.65 -17.52
N MET A 26 2.12 -3.19 -16.30
CA MET A 26 2.96 -3.51 -15.13
C MET A 26 2.85 -4.97 -14.69
N PHE A 27 1.64 -5.54 -14.70
CA PHE A 27 1.35 -6.89 -14.23
C PHE A 27 0.68 -7.75 -15.31
N PRO A 28 1.35 -8.00 -16.45
CA PRO A 28 0.75 -8.70 -17.57
C PRO A 28 0.43 -10.16 -17.25
N ILE A 29 -0.65 -10.68 -17.82
CA ILE A 29 -0.87 -12.13 -17.97
C ILE A 29 -0.53 -12.61 -19.39
N ILE A 30 -0.51 -11.67 -20.34
CA ILE A 30 -0.01 -11.82 -21.71
C ILE A 30 1.19 -10.89 -21.85
N GLU A 31 2.36 -11.44 -22.17
CA GLU A 31 3.59 -10.66 -22.30
C GLU A 31 3.51 -9.69 -23.48
N SER A 32 3.78 -8.40 -23.23
CA SER A 32 3.60 -7.33 -24.22
C SER A 32 4.53 -7.45 -25.44
N PHE A 33 5.70 -8.08 -25.31
CA PHE A 33 6.66 -8.23 -26.42
C PHE A 33 6.37 -9.43 -27.32
N THR A 34 5.90 -10.53 -26.74
CA THR A 34 5.68 -11.78 -27.47
C THR A 34 4.22 -12.00 -27.84
N GLY A 35 3.28 -11.32 -27.16
CA GLY A 35 1.85 -11.54 -27.30
C GLY A 35 1.38 -12.89 -26.78
N LYS A 36 2.24 -13.63 -26.06
CA LYS A 36 1.96 -14.96 -25.53
C LYS A 36 1.61 -14.90 -24.04
N PRO A 37 0.86 -15.88 -23.50
CA PRO A 37 0.74 -16.05 -22.06
C PRO A 37 2.12 -16.11 -21.41
N ILE A 38 2.26 -15.48 -20.24
CA ILE A 38 3.50 -15.58 -19.47
C ILE A 38 3.80 -17.05 -19.14
N ASP A 39 5.07 -17.42 -19.20
CA ASP A 39 5.53 -18.79 -18.93
C ASP A 39 6.28 -18.88 -17.59
N TYR A 40 6.73 -20.10 -17.27
CA TYR A 40 7.47 -20.37 -16.04
C TYR A 40 8.76 -19.55 -15.95
N GLU A 41 9.47 -19.34 -17.07
CA GLU A 41 10.74 -18.61 -17.08
C GLU A 41 10.54 -17.12 -16.82
N TYR A 42 9.52 -16.51 -17.43
CA TYR A 42 9.08 -15.15 -17.11
C TYR A 42 8.76 -15.03 -15.61
N ALA A 43 7.94 -15.97 -15.11
CA ALA A 43 7.46 -15.91 -13.75
C ALA A 43 8.59 -16.10 -12.72
N ARG A 44 9.53 -17.02 -13.00
CA ARG A 44 10.71 -17.27 -12.18
C ARG A 44 11.65 -16.07 -12.14
N ASN A 45 11.87 -15.41 -13.28
CA ASN A 45 12.76 -14.25 -13.36
C ASN A 45 12.20 -13.06 -12.56
N ARG A 46 10.90 -12.76 -12.68
CA ARG A 46 10.27 -11.70 -11.86
C ARG A 46 10.27 -12.05 -10.37
N ALA A 47 9.88 -13.27 -10.00
CA ALA A 47 9.87 -13.69 -8.60
C ALA A 47 11.26 -13.64 -7.92
N ARG A 48 12.32 -13.81 -8.73
CA ARG A 48 13.71 -13.73 -8.28
C ARG A 48 14.16 -12.29 -8.06
N TRP A 49 14.02 -11.43 -9.07
CA TRP A 49 14.64 -10.10 -9.02
C TRP A 49 13.70 -8.99 -8.56
N GLU A 50 12.41 -9.09 -8.86
CA GLU A 50 11.41 -8.06 -8.53
C GLU A 50 10.75 -8.37 -7.19
N ARG A 51 11.56 -8.28 -6.12
CA ARG A 51 11.16 -8.62 -4.76
C ARG A 51 10.24 -7.59 -4.14
N LEU A 52 10.37 -6.32 -4.53
CA LEU A 52 9.62 -5.19 -4.00
C LEU A 52 8.90 -4.43 -5.12
N TYR A 53 7.80 -3.79 -4.75
CA TYR A 53 6.99 -2.95 -5.62
C TYR A 53 6.59 -1.65 -4.92
N GLU A 54 6.68 -0.55 -5.66
CA GLU A 54 6.22 0.76 -5.26
C GLU A 54 4.69 0.85 -5.36
N ALA A 55 4.00 0.76 -4.22
CA ALA A 55 2.55 0.82 -4.14
C ALA A 55 1.99 2.25 -4.17
N THR A 56 2.81 3.27 -3.90
CA THR A 56 2.37 4.67 -3.82
C THR A 56 3.51 5.62 -4.16
N GLN A 57 3.19 6.74 -4.82
CA GLN A 57 4.15 7.74 -5.31
C GLN A 57 3.49 9.11 -5.50
N ILE A 58 4.27 10.17 -5.80
CA ILE A 58 3.73 11.51 -6.11
C ILE A 58 2.72 11.51 -7.26
N LYS A 59 2.85 10.60 -8.22
CA LYS A 59 1.91 10.45 -9.35
C LYS A 59 0.75 9.51 -9.01
N GLY A 60 0.39 9.47 -7.73
CA GLY A 60 -0.78 8.79 -7.21
C GLY A 60 -0.51 7.47 -6.50
N ASP A 61 -1.57 6.96 -5.89
CA ASP A 61 -1.60 5.70 -5.17
C ASP A 61 -1.98 4.54 -6.10
N GLY A 62 -1.28 3.42 -5.95
CA GLY A 62 -1.46 2.22 -6.76
C GLY A 62 -1.91 1.00 -5.98
N GLU A 63 -2.38 1.16 -4.73
CA GLU A 63 -2.80 0.04 -3.89
C GLU A 63 -4.00 -0.70 -4.49
N THR A 64 -5.09 0.02 -4.75
CA THR A 64 -6.29 -0.47 -5.43
C THR A 64 -7.03 0.66 -6.15
N HIS A 65 -8.17 0.36 -6.77
CA HIS A 65 -9.03 1.32 -7.45
C HIS A 65 -10.51 1.06 -7.11
N PRO A 66 -11.40 2.07 -7.03
CA PRO A 66 -12.83 1.86 -6.74
C PRO A 66 -13.53 0.92 -7.72
N PHE A 67 -13.13 0.96 -8.99
CA PHE A 67 -13.61 0.01 -10.01
C PHE A 67 -13.26 -1.46 -9.71
N LEU A 68 -12.09 -1.71 -9.10
CA LEU A 68 -11.59 -3.06 -8.79
C LEU A 68 -12.08 -3.55 -7.42
N SER A 69 -12.31 -2.62 -6.49
CA SER A 69 -12.66 -2.85 -5.09
C SER A 69 -13.88 -2.01 -4.68
N PRO A 70 -15.07 -2.20 -5.30
CA PRO A 70 -16.22 -1.32 -5.10
C PRO A 70 -16.82 -1.36 -3.68
N ASN A 71 -16.49 -2.38 -2.90
CA ASN A 71 -16.94 -2.52 -1.51
C ASN A 71 -15.93 -1.95 -0.50
N ASP A 72 -14.80 -1.42 -0.97
CA ASP A 72 -13.77 -0.81 -0.14
C ASP A 72 -13.93 0.72 -0.17
N GLU A 73 -14.39 1.27 0.95
CA GLU A 73 -14.63 2.71 1.12
C GLU A 73 -13.37 3.57 1.10
N PHE A 74 -12.18 2.97 1.19
CA PHE A 74 -10.89 3.66 1.10
C PHE A 74 -10.17 3.43 -0.23
N ALA A 75 -10.81 2.76 -1.20
CA ALA A 75 -10.21 2.50 -2.52
C ALA A 75 -10.06 3.77 -3.38
N ASP A 76 -10.78 4.85 -3.09
CA ASP A 76 -10.67 6.13 -3.79
C ASP A 76 -9.68 7.05 -3.08
N PHE A 77 -8.39 6.87 -3.35
CA PHE A 77 -7.32 7.66 -2.75
C PHE A 77 -6.30 8.08 -3.80
N GLU A 78 -6.05 9.38 -3.90
CA GLU A 78 -4.92 9.98 -4.63
C GLU A 78 -4.66 9.35 -6.01
N ARG A 79 -5.69 9.25 -6.86
CA ARG A 79 -5.63 8.51 -8.13
C ARG A 79 -5.08 9.34 -9.28
N TRP A 80 -4.20 8.74 -10.07
CA TRP A 80 -3.90 9.20 -11.44
C TRP A 80 -4.30 8.11 -12.43
N ASP A 81 -5.50 8.22 -12.97
CA ASP A 81 -6.14 7.20 -13.79
C ASP A 81 -6.68 7.78 -15.12
N LYS A 82 -6.20 8.95 -15.55
CA LYS A 82 -6.64 9.57 -16.82
C LYS A 82 -6.01 8.92 -18.06
N GLY A 83 -4.79 8.37 -17.93
CA GLY A 83 -4.04 7.77 -19.03
C GLY A 83 -2.67 7.26 -18.61
N ASN A 84 -1.83 6.96 -19.59
CA ASN A 84 -0.42 6.67 -19.35
C ASN A 84 0.39 7.95 -19.06
N LEU A 85 1.68 7.78 -18.75
CA LEU A 85 2.57 8.85 -18.27
C LEU A 85 2.54 10.14 -19.11
N ASP A 86 2.52 10.02 -20.45
CA ASP A 86 2.52 11.15 -21.39
C ASP A 86 1.12 11.49 -21.93
N LEU A 87 0.07 10.82 -21.42
CA LEU A 87 -1.31 10.92 -21.88
C LEU A 87 -1.47 10.66 -23.39
N SER A 88 -0.56 9.89 -23.99
CA SER A 88 -0.69 9.42 -25.38
C SER A 88 -1.82 8.41 -25.53
N GLU A 89 -2.17 7.67 -24.47
CA GLU A 89 -3.29 6.74 -24.43
C GLU A 89 -4.13 6.97 -23.17
N LEU A 90 -5.43 7.24 -23.36
CA LEU A 90 -6.37 7.38 -22.25
C LEU A 90 -6.61 6.03 -21.57
N LYS A 91 -6.84 6.10 -20.26
CA LYS A 91 -7.10 4.92 -19.45
C LYS A 91 -8.42 4.26 -19.84
N LYS A 92 -8.45 2.94 -19.80
CA LYS A 92 -9.67 2.14 -19.93
C LYS A 92 -9.86 1.22 -18.72
N PRO A 93 -11.10 0.89 -18.34
CA PRO A 93 -11.34 0.07 -17.15
C PRO A 93 -10.63 -1.29 -17.15
N GLU A 94 -10.51 -1.93 -18.32
CA GLU A 94 -9.83 -3.22 -18.48
C GLU A 94 -8.31 -3.17 -18.21
N MET A 95 -7.71 -1.98 -18.20
CA MET A 95 -6.28 -1.80 -17.91
C MET A 95 -5.99 -1.82 -16.41
N LEU A 96 -6.96 -1.39 -15.58
CA LEU A 96 -6.78 -1.14 -14.15
C LEU A 96 -6.33 -2.41 -13.39
N GLU A 97 -6.85 -3.59 -13.79
CA GLU A 97 -6.51 -4.87 -13.17
C GLU A 97 -5.01 -5.20 -13.24
N PHE A 98 -4.34 -4.76 -14.31
CA PHE A 98 -2.95 -5.12 -14.60
C PHE A 98 -1.96 -4.03 -14.18
N GLU A 99 -2.39 -3.08 -13.36
CA GLU A 99 -1.55 -1.96 -12.92
C GLU A 99 -1.67 -1.58 -11.44
N HIS A 100 -2.66 -2.12 -10.71
CA HIS A 100 -2.80 -1.91 -9.26
C HIS A 100 -2.27 -3.10 -8.45
N ALA A 101 -1.63 -2.80 -7.32
CA ALA A 101 -0.94 -3.76 -6.47
C ALA A 101 -1.86 -4.90 -6.02
N ARG A 102 -3.03 -4.60 -5.45
CA ARG A 102 -3.97 -5.60 -4.93
C ARG A 102 -4.43 -6.57 -6.02
N SER A 103 -4.66 -6.08 -7.23
CA SER A 103 -5.01 -6.92 -8.37
C SER A 103 -3.85 -7.78 -8.86
N ALA A 104 -2.62 -7.25 -8.84
CA ALA A 104 -1.42 -8.04 -9.11
C ALA A 104 -1.25 -9.19 -8.11
N LEU A 105 -1.41 -8.92 -6.81
CA LEU A 105 -1.35 -9.94 -5.76
C LEU A 105 -2.38 -11.06 -5.99
N LYS A 106 -3.63 -10.68 -6.33
CA LYS A 106 -4.70 -11.62 -6.70
C LYS A 106 -4.34 -12.45 -7.95
N ASN A 107 -3.88 -11.79 -9.02
CA ASN A 107 -3.51 -12.48 -10.25
C ASN A 107 -2.29 -13.38 -10.06
N GLY A 108 -1.38 -13.02 -9.15
CA GLY A 108 -0.29 -13.86 -8.69
C GLY A 108 -0.75 -15.23 -8.18
N LEU A 109 -1.85 -15.30 -7.43
CA LEU A 109 -2.44 -16.56 -6.96
C LEU A 109 -2.88 -17.46 -8.13
N LYS A 110 -3.51 -16.88 -9.16
CA LYS A 110 -3.94 -17.61 -10.37
C LYS A 110 -2.72 -18.16 -11.13
N ILE A 111 -1.72 -17.31 -11.33
CA ILE A 111 -0.49 -17.67 -12.05
C ILE A 111 0.25 -18.79 -11.30
N GLU A 112 0.31 -18.71 -9.97
CA GLU A 112 0.93 -19.75 -9.15
C GLU A 112 0.22 -21.10 -9.26
N GLN A 113 -1.12 -21.11 -9.34
CA GLN A 113 -1.86 -22.36 -9.58
C GLN A 113 -1.50 -22.98 -10.95
N GLN A 114 -1.23 -22.16 -11.96
CA GLN A 114 -0.95 -22.61 -13.32
C GLN A 114 0.52 -23.00 -13.55
N LEU A 115 1.45 -22.19 -13.05
CA LEU A 115 2.88 -22.31 -13.33
C LEU A 115 3.69 -22.85 -12.15
N GLY A 116 3.09 -22.95 -10.96
CA GLY A 116 3.78 -23.36 -9.73
C GLY A 116 4.69 -22.28 -9.13
N ILE A 117 4.67 -21.06 -9.67
CA ILE A 117 5.44 -19.90 -9.20
C ILE A 117 4.64 -18.62 -9.35
N ASN A 118 4.73 -17.74 -8.35
CA ASN A 118 4.02 -16.47 -8.32
C ASN A 118 4.98 -15.30 -8.65
N PRO A 119 4.89 -14.68 -9.84
CA PRO A 119 5.72 -13.52 -10.18
C PRO A 119 5.34 -12.25 -9.43
N TYR A 120 4.12 -12.18 -8.90
CA TYR A 120 3.55 -11.01 -8.21
C TYR A 120 3.53 -11.19 -6.70
N LYS A 121 4.44 -12.02 -6.19
CA LYS A 121 4.68 -12.22 -4.77
C LYS A 121 5.68 -11.21 -4.23
N PHE A 122 5.43 -9.92 -4.45
CA PHE A 122 6.32 -8.84 -4.03
C PHE A 122 5.98 -8.32 -2.63
N GLY A 123 6.94 -7.63 -2.01
CA GLY A 123 6.72 -6.75 -0.86
C GLY A 123 6.31 -5.35 -1.31
N MET A 124 5.63 -4.61 -0.44
CA MET A 124 5.18 -3.24 -0.72
C MET A 124 6.10 -2.22 -0.07
N ILE A 125 6.41 -1.17 -0.83
CA ILE A 125 7.05 0.07 -0.36
C ILE A 125 6.36 1.28 -0.99
N GLY A 126 6.59 2.47 -0.45
CA GLY A 126 6.28 3.72 -1.12
C GLY A 126 7.57 4.35 -1.64
N SER A 127 7.48 5.18 -2.67
CA SER A 127 8.61 5.96 -3.14
C SER A 127 8.15 7.37 -3.45
N THR A 128 8.93 8.34 -3.04
CA THR A 128 8.70 9.74 -3.40
C THR A 128 8.82 9.96 -4.91
N ASP A 129 9.90 9.44 -5.51
CA ASP A 129 10.28 9.70 -6.90
C ASP A 129 10.18 11.21 -7.21
N ALA A 130 10.84 12.07 -6.43
CA ALA A 130 10.98 13.50 -6.73
C ALA A 130 12.26 13.75 -7.52
N HIS A 131 12.20 14.66 -8.49
CA HIS A 131 13.31 15.05 -9.36
C HIS A 131 13.81 16.48 -9.02
N THR A 132 13.65 16.87 -7.76
CA THR A 132 14.09 18.17 -7.20
C THR A 132 15.37 18.05 -6.37
N GLY A 133 15.79 16.83 -6.03
CA GLY A 133 16.88 16.58 -5.08
C GLY A 133 16.51 16.82 -3.62
N LEU A 134 15.23 17.10 -3.33
CA LEU A 134 14.71 17.36 -1.98
C LEU A 134 13.97 16.14 -1.43
N ALA A 135 14.13 15.86 -0.14
CA ALA A 135 13.33 14.91 0.62
C ALA A 135 12.17 15.64 1.30
N ALA A 136 11.24 16.16 0.49
CA ALA A 136 10.21 17.10 0.91
C ALA A 136 8.82 16.62 0.42
N VAL A 137 8.28 15.64 1.15
CA VAL A 137 7.03 14.93 0.81
C VAL A 137 6.01 14.92 1.93
N GLU A 138 6.26 15.59 3.03
CA GLU A 138 5.24 15.89 4.03
C GLU A 138 4.24 16.93 3.48
N GLU A 139 2.96 16.81 3.81
CA GLU A 139 1.89 17.67 3.26
C GLU A 139 2.17 19.17 3.53
N GLU A 140 2.69 19.53 4.70
CA GLU A 140 3.06 20.90 5.06
C GLU A 140 4.33 21.43 4.36
N ASN A 141 5.15 20.51 3.84
CA ASN A 141 6.46 20.76 3.26
C ASN A 141 6.62 20.10 1.88
N PHE A 142 5.53 19.97 1.11
CA PHE A 142 5.58 19.30 -0.18
C PHE A 142 6.16 20.21 -1.27
N PHE A 143 7.22 19.77 -1.95
CA PHE A 143 7.89 20.53 -3.01
C PHE A 143 7.56 20.06 -4.44
N GLY A 144 6.68 19.07 -4.60
CA GLY A 144 6.28 18.59 -5.92
C GLY A 144 7.30 17.67 -6.58
N LYS A 145 6.94 17.19 -7.79
CA LYS A 145 7.70 16.19 -8.55
C LYS A 145 8.96 16.75 -9.23
N THR A 146 8.92 17.97 -9.73
CA THR A 146 9.99 18.65 -10.48
C THR A 146 10.12 20.10 -10.01
N SER A 147 11.20 20.79 -10.39
CA SER A 147 11.38 22.21 -10.04
C SER A 147 10.24 23.12 -10.52
N SER A 148 9.55 22.75 -11.62
CA SER A 148 8.36 23.46 -12.11
C SER A 148 7.11 23.29 -11.22
N SER A 149 7.14 22.37 -10.25
CA SER A 149 6.04 22.09 -9.32
C SER A 149 6.32 22.58 -7.88
N GLU A 150 7.42 23.31 -7.69
CA GLU A 150 7.79 23.87 -6.39
C GLU A 150 6.79 24.93 -5.89
N PRO A 151 6.71 25.18 -4.56
CA PRO A 151 5.72 26.06 -3.96
C PRO A 151 5.63 27.43 -4.65
N SER A 152 4.45 27.75 -5.18
CA SER A 152 4.16 29.03 -5.80
C SER A 152 2.66 29.33 -5.78
N LEU A 153 2.29 30.59 -6.01
CA LEU A 153 0.90 31.05 -6.12
C LEU A 153 0.08 30.28 -7.16
N THR A 154 0.73 29.65 -8.15
CA THR A 154 0.08 29.09 -9.33
C THR A 154 0.22 27.58 -9.45
N ARG A 155 1.09 26.90 -8.69
CA ARG A 155 1.42 25.48 -8.94
C ARG A 155 0.21 24.55 -8.90
N ALA A 156 -0.75 24.80 -8.00
CA ALA A 156 -1.95 23.97 -7.89
C ALA A 156 -2.80 24.05 -9.18
N ASN A 157 -2.95 25.26 -9.74
CA ASN A 157 -3.75 25.53 -10.93
C ASN A 157 -2.94 25.45 -12.25
N HIS A 158 -1.63 25.23 -12.17
CA HIS A 158 -0.79 25.01 -13.34
C HIS A 158 -0.90 23.53 -13.77
N PRO A 159 -1.21 23.22 -15.05
CA PRO A 159 -1.19 21.86 -15.53
C PRO A 159 0.18 21.19 -15.33
N PHE A 160 0.21 20.02 -14.71
CA PHE A 160 1.42 19.20 -14.62
C PHE A 160 1.72 18.52 -15.95
N VAL A 161 0.70 17.93 -16.59
CA VAL A 161 0.75 17.42 -17.96
C VAL A 161 -0.51 17.88 -18.69
N LYS A 162 -0.36 18.40 -19.91
CA LYS A 162 -1.48 18.83 -20.75
C LYS A 162 -1.29 18.34 -22.17
N THR A 163 -2.27 17.57 -22.66
CA THR A 163 -2.37 17.14 -24.07
C THR A 163 -3.75 17.48 -24.62
N GLU A 164 -3.98 17.21 -25.90
CA GLU A 164 -5.33 17.33 -26.50
C GLU A 164 -6.33 16.35 -25.90
N LYS A 165 -5.87 15.23 -25.32
CA LYS A 165 -6.73 14.15 -24.82
C LYS A 165 -7.15 14.35 -23.37
N ALA A 166 -6.23 14.85 -22.53
CA ALA A 166 -6.47 15.03 -21.10
C ALA A 166 -5.50 16.04 -20.49
N THR A 167 -5.81 16.50 -19.28
CA THR A 167 -4.95 17.34 -18.46
C THR A 167 -4.86 16.76 -17.06
N ILE A 168 -3.63 16.62 -16.55
CA ILE A 168 -3.34 16.37 -15.14
C ILE A 168 -2.90 17.71 -14.54
N MET A 169 -3.64 18.20 -13.56
CA MET A 169 -3.38 19.46 -12.88
C MET A 169 -2.31 19.30 -11.81
N GLY A 170 -1.60 20.39 -11.49
CA GLY A 170 -0.57 20.37 -10.45
C GLY A 170 -1.11 19.96 -9.09
N TRP A 171 -2.36 20.32 -8.75
CA TRP A 171 -3.03 19.90 -7.53
C TRP A 171 -3.26 18.39 -7.43
N GLU A 172 -3.29 17.66 -8.54
CA GLU A 172 -3.48 16.20 -8.54
C GLU A 172 -2.24 15.45 -8.05
N GLN A 173 -1.06 16.10 -7.99
CA GLN A 173 0.12 15.49 -7.37
C GLN A 173 -0.14 15.15 -5.90
N THR A 174 0.35 14.01 -5.47
CA THR A 174 0.22 13.50 -4.11
C THR A 174 1.51 13.76 -3.33
N ALA A 175 1.42 14.20 -2.07
CA ALA A 175 2.58 14.31 -1.19
C ALA A 175 2.93 12.92 -0.64
N SER A 176 3.35 11.99 -1.52
CA SER A 176 3.51 10.59 -1.15
C SER A 176 4.87 9.99 -1.44
N GLY A 177 5.29 9.20 -0.45
CA GLY A 177 5.89 7.90 -0.67
C GLY A 177 7.15 7.72 0.16
N TYR A 178 7.05 6.95 1.25
CA TYR A 178 8.21 6.44 1.99
C TYR A 178 8.28 4.92 1.97
N ALA A 179 9.52 4.43 1.90
CA ALA A 179 9.85 3.03 2.08
C ALA A 179 10.30 2.81 3.53
N ALA A 180 9.60 1.92 4.23
CA ALA A 180 10.04 1.45 5.53
C ALA A 180 10.60 0.03 5.41
N VAL A 181 11.73 -0.22 6.07
CA VAL A 181 12.47 -1.49 6.01
C VAL A 181 12.79 -1.93 7.43
N TRP A 182 12.33 -3.13 7.81
CA TRP A 182 12.68 -3.74 9.08
C TRP A 182 13.96 -4.57 8.95
N ALA A 183 15.08 -3.95 9.28
CA ALA A 183 16.39 -4.57 9.30
C ALA A 183 16.87 -4.85 10.75
N THR A 184 17.76 -5.84 10.90
CA THR A 184 18.37 -6.15 12.20
C THR A 184 19.42 -5.11 12.59
N GLU A 185 20.05 -4.49 11.58
CA GLU A 185 21.12 -3.51 11.72
C GLU A 185 21.00 -2.43 10.63
N ASN A 186 21.63 -1.27 10.84
CA ASN A 186 21.69 -0.21 9.84
C ASN A 186 22.96 -0.35 8.97
N THR A 187 23.08 -1.49 8.29
CA THR A 187 24.15 -1.79 7.33
C THR A 187 23.55 -2.00 5.93
N ARG A 188 24.34 -1.84 4.87
CA ARG A 188 23.83 -2.02 3.49
C ARG A 188 23.34 -3.45 3.29
N GLU A 189 24.05 -4.41 3.86
CA GLU A 189 23.78 -5.84 3.82
C GLU A 189 22.46 -6.14 4.55
N SER A 190 22.30 -5.70 5.80
CA SER A 190 21.08 -5.97 6.57
C SER A 190 19.84 -5.32 5.96
N LEU A 191 19.98 -4.12 5.39
CA LEU A 191 18.91 -3.45 4.64
C LEU A 191 18.57 -4.19 3.34
N PHE A 192 19.58 -4.65 2.59
CA PHE A 192 19.38 -5.43 1.37
C PHE A 192 18.67 -6.75 1.67
N ASP A 193 19.13 -7.51 2.66
CA ASP A 193 18.50 -8.76 3.09
C ASP A 193 17.06 -8.53 3.55
N ALA A 194 16.76 -7.39 4.18
CA ALA A 194 15.42 -7.01 4.62
C ALA A 194 14.48 -6.75 3.45
N MET A 195 14.97 -6.04 2.45
CA MET A 195 14.26 -5.83 1.19
C MET A 195 14.05 -7.14 0.43
N GLU A 196 15.06 -8.02 0.38
CA GLU A 196 14.97 -9.30 -0.31
C GLU A 196 13.94 -10.25 0.34
N ARG A 197 13.91 -10.31 1.68
CA ARG A 197 12.88 -11.06 2.43
C ARG A 197 11.52 -10.35 2.49
N ARG A 198 11.42 -9.14 1.94
CA ARG A 198 10.18 -8.33 1.82
C ARG A 198 9.63 -7.85 3.15
N GLU A 199 10.47 -7.70 4.16
CA GLU A 199 10.07 -7.19 5.46
C GLU A 199 10.00 -5.65 5.44
N THR A 200 9.06 -5.16 4.63
CA THR A 200 8.93 -3.76 4.26
C THR A 200 7.47 -3.33 4.31
N TYR A 201 7.25 -2.02 4.34
CA TYR A 201 5.92 -1.44 4.13
C TYR A 201 6.01 -0.06 3.48
N ALA A 202 4.92 0.34 2.85
CA ALA A 202 4.74 1.66 2.28
C ALA A 202 4.08 2.59 3.31
N THR A 203 4.44 3.87 3.31
CA THR A 203 3.58 4.93 3.86
C THR A 203 3.36 6.03 2.83
N THR A 204 2.16 6.61 2.82
CA THR A 204 1.74 7.61 1.83
C THR A 204 2.15 9.04 2.21
N GLY A 205 2.86 9.22 3.33
CA GLY A 205 3.38 10.52 3.78
C GLY A 205 3.94 10.46 5.20
N PRO A 206 3.14 10.13 6.23
CA PRO A 206 3.60 10.04 7.61
C PRO A 206 4.55 8.87 7.85
N ARG A 207 5.47 9.02 8.81
CA ARG A 207 6.41 7.97 9.25
C ARG A 207 5.76 7.06 10.30
N MET A 208 4.59 6.49 9.98
CA MET A 208 3.93 5.51 10.84
C MET A 208 4.84 4.30 11.08
N ILE A 209 4.85 3.79 12.31
CA ILE A 209 5.57 2.55 12.63
C ILE A 209 4.58 1.40 12.56
N VAL A 210 4.78 0.45 11.64
CA VAL A 210 3.85 -0.67 11.43
C VAL A 210 4.56 -2.01 11.58
N ARG A 211 3.94 -2.90 12.37
CA ARG A 211 4.35 -4.29 12.54
C ARG A 211 3.19 -5.20 12.21
N PHE A 212 3.44 -6.24 11.41
CA PHE A 212 2.44 -7.22 11.03
C PHE A 212 3.08 -8.60 10.99
N PHE A 213 2.52 -9.52 11.76
CA PHE A 213 2.96 -10.89 11.89
C PHE A 213 1.78 -11.83 11.72
N GLY A 214 2.04 -12.99 11.12
CA GLY A 214 1.05 -14.05 10.93
C GLY A 214 1.57 -15.35 11.52
N GLY A 215 0.69 -16.13 12.14
CA GLY A 215 1.03 -17.40 12.75
C GLY A 215 -0.20 -18.20 13.15
N TRP A 216 0.00 -19.30 13.85
CA TRP A 216 -1.10 -20.21 14.25
C TRP A 216 -1.47 -20.12 15.72
N GLU A 217 -0.72 -19.33 16.50
CA GLU A 217 -0.71 -19.36 17.97
C GLU A 217 -0.66 -17.97 18.61
N PHE A 218 -0.95 -16.91 17.85
CA PHE A 218 -1.16 -15.61 18.47
C PHE A 218 -2.48 -15.60 19.22
N ASP A 219 -2.47 -15.04 20.42
CA ASP A 219 -3.67 -14.86 21.24
C ASP A 219 -3.77 -13.41 21.74
N ALA A 220 -4.91 -13.01 22.29
CA ALA A 220 -5.17 -11.63 22.68
C ALA A 220 -4.14 -11.03 23.67
N LYS A 221 -3.45 -11.85 24.48
CA LYS A 221 -2.43 -11.35 25.42
C LYS A 221 -1.15 -10.90 24.71
N ASP A 222 -0.92 -11.40 23.50
CA ASP A 222 0.24 -11.01 22.70
C ASP A 222 0.13 -9.57 22.19
N ALA A 223 -1.07 -8.99 22.17
CA ALA A 223 -1.30 -7.56 21.89
C ALA A 223 -1.08 -6.66 23.13
N GLN A 224 -0.77 -7.22 24.31
CA GLN A 224 -0.62 -6.47 25.56
C GLN A 224 0.86 -6.24 25.94
N THR A 225 1.78 -6.61 25.06
CA THR A 225 3.23 -6.39 25.26
C THR A 225 3.65 -5.01 24.77
N ARG A 226 4.70 -4.46 25.38
CA ARG A 226 5.38 -3.25 24.91
C ARG A 226 6.25 -3.49 23.68
N ASN A 227 6.53 -4.74 23.34
CA ASN A 227 7.37 -5.09 22.18
C ASN A 227 6.72 -6.24 21.38
N PRO A 228 5.75 -5.92 20.50
CA PRO A 228 5.06 -6.93 19.69
C PRO A 228 6.01 -7.66 18.74
N ALA A 229 7.15 -7.06 18.38
CA ALA A 229 8.11 -7.68 17.48
C ALA A 229 8.77 -8.94 18.07
N VAL A 230 9.12 -8.93 19.37
CA VAL A 230 9.71 -10.12 20.02
C VAL A 230 8.76 -11.31 19.95
N ILE A 231 7.48 -11.10 20.28
CA ILE A 231 6.47 -12.16 20.19
C ILE A 231 6.24 -12.54 18.72
N GLY A 232 6.15 -11.55 17.84
CA GLY A 232 5.97 -11.70 16.40
C GLY A 232 6.98 -12.65 15.76
N TYR A 233 8.27 -12.39 15.95
CA TYR A 233 9.35 -13.23 15.43
C TYR A 233 9.45 -14.60 16.12
N THR A 234 8.92 -14.76 17.33
CA THR A 234 8.93 -16.04 18.06
C THR A 234 7.82 -16.98 17.60
N LYS A 235 6.61 -16.44 17.37
CA LYS A 235 5.39 -17.25 17.15
C LYS A 235 4.95 -17.33 15.69
N GLY A 236 5.54 -16.54 14.80
CA GLY A 236 5.05 -16.42 13.43
C GLY A 236 6.09 -15.90 12.45
N VAL A 237 5.58 -15.53 11.28
CA VAL A 237 6.35 -14.90 10.20
C VAL A 237 6.01 -13.42 10.13
N PRO A 238 6.97 -12.54 9.82
CA PRO A 238 6.69 -11.13 9.59
C PRO A 238 6.03 -10.90 8.21
N MET A 239 5.54 -9.69 8.00
CA MET A 239 5.16 -9.16 6.68
C MET A 239 6.18 -9.56 5.60
N GLY A 240 5.70 -9.99 4.43
CA GLY A 240 6.54 -10.52 3.34
C GLY A 240 6.84 -12.03 3.41
N GLY A 241 6.50 -12.67 4.54
CA GLY A 241 6.70 -14.09 4.79
C GLY A 241 5.58 -15.02 4.31
N ASP A 242 5.77 -16.31 4.59
CA ASP A 242 4.89 -17.40 4.19
C ASP A 242 4.42 -18.20 5.41
N LEU A 243 3.10 -18.28 5.59
CA LEU A 243 2.47 -19.26 6.46
C LEU A 243 2.52 -20.62 5.79
N SER A 244 3.26 -21.55 6.40
CA SER A 244 3.34 -22.94 5.97
C SER A 244 2.50 -23.84 6.88
N ALA A 245 1.99 -24.93 6.28
CA ALA A 245 1.36 -26.06 6.95
C ALA A 245 0.34 -25.70 8.05
N ALA A 246 -0.88 -25.33 7.64
CA ALA A 246 -1.99 -25.11 8.57
C ALA A 246 -2.20 -26.34 9.47
N PRO A 247 -2.09 -26.21 10.81
CA PRO A 247 -2.46 -27.28 11.72
C PRO A 247 -3.93 -27.64 11.53
N SER A 248 -4.25 -28.93 11.64
CA SER A 248 -5.62 -29.41 11.45
C SER A 248 -6.62 -28.63 12.33
N GLY A 249 -7.63 -28.03 11.70
CA GLY A 249 -8.68 -27.27 12.38
C GLY A 249 -8.28 -25.88 12.90
N LYS A 250 -7.06 -25.39 12.62
CA LYS A 250 -6.65 -24.02 13.01
C LYS A 250 -6.85 -23.02 11.87
N SER A 251 -7.23 -21.79 12.24
CA SER A 251 -7.17 -20.61 11.36
C SER A 251 -5.92 -19.79 11.69
N PRO A 252 -5.33 -19.06 10.73
CA PRO A 252 -4.25 -18.16 11.03
C PRO A 252 -4.74 -17.01 11.92
N THR A 253 -3.83 -16.58 12.77
CA THR A 253 -3.95 -15.46 13.70
C THR A 253 -2.86 -14.46 13.34
N PHE A 254 -3.19 -13.18 13.44
CA PHE A 254 -2.33 -12.09 13.00
C PHE A 254 -2.17 -11.09 14.13
N LEU A 255 -0.93 -10.84 14.55
CA LEU A 255 -0.57 -9.76 15.45
C LEU A 255 -0.23 -8.54 14.59
N VAL A 256 -1.00 -7.47 14.75
CA VAL A 256 -0.77 -6.21 14.07
C VAL A 256 -0.67 -5.08 15.09
N ALA A 257 0.33 -4.22 14.91
CA ALA A 257 0.56 -3.07 15.75
C ALA A 257 0.96 -1.87 14.87
N ALA A 258 0.37 -0.72 15.17
CA ALA A 258 0.70 0.53 14.53
C ALA A 258 0.85 1.64 15.58
N LEU A 259 1.89 2.45 15.42
CA LEU A 259 2.08 3.70 16.14
C LEU A 259 2.03 4.83 15.12
N LYS A 260 1.31 5.90 15.45
CA LYS A 260 1.29 7.09 14.61
C LYS A 260 2.69 7.68 14.42
N ASP A 261 2.85 8.51 13.40
CA ASP A 261 3.99 9.42 13.35
C ASP A 261 3.88 10.41 14.53
N PRO A 262 4.93 10.58 15.38
CA PRO A 262 4.91 11.51 16.51
C PRO A 262 4.52 12.94 16.16
N ILE A 263 4.75 13.38 14.92
CA ILE A 263 4.40 14.73 14.44
C ILE A 263 3.14 14.77 13.55
N SER A 264 2.45 13.63 13.34
CA SER A 264 1.23 13.55 12.53
C SER A 264 -0.05 13.28 13.35
N ALA A 265 -1.14 13.06 12.63
CA ALA A 265 -2.46 12.67 13.10
C ALA A 265 -2.47 11.34 13.86
N ASN A 266 -3.42 11.22 14.79
CA ASN A 266 -3.76 9.94 15.43
C ASN A 266 -4.32 8.94 14.41
N LEU A 267 -4.34 7.66 14.78
CA LEU A 267 -4.82 6.58 13.92
C LEU A 267 -6.35 6.48 13.95
N ASP A 268 -6.98 6.33 12.79
CA ASP A 268 -8.39 5.92 12.66
C ASP A 268 -8.50 4.42 12.97
N ARG A 269 -7.89 3.59 12.11
CA ARG A 269 -8.09 2.14 12.17
C ARG A 269 -6.98 1.35 11.49
N ILE A 270 -6.94 0.06 11.81
CA ILE A 270 -6.19 -0.95 11.07
C ILE A 270 -7.19 -1.88 10.39
N GLN A 271 -6.96 -2.10 9.10
CA GLN A 271 -7.64 -3.10 8.29
C GLN A 271 -6.69 -4.23 7.93
N ILE A 272 -7.22 -5.44 7.83
CA ILE A 272 -6.54 -6.56 7.16
C ILE A 272 -7.28 -6.82 5.86
N ILE A 273 -6.56 -6.74 4.74
CA ILE A 273 -7.07 -7.06 3.42
C ILE A 273 -6.65 -8.48 3.09
N LYS A 274 -7.63 -9.34 2.87
CA LYS A 274 -7.45 -10.73 2.47
C LYS A 274 -7.79 -10.86 0.99
N GLY A 275 -6.88 -11.44 0.20
CA GLY A 275 -7.18 -11.95 -1.12
C GLY A 275 -7.02 -13.46 -1.16
N TRP A 276 -7.89 -14.16 -1.88
CA TRP A 276 -7.77 -15.62 -2.03
C TRP A 276 -8.26 -16.12 -3.38
N LEU A 277 -7.82 -17.33 -3.71
CA LEU A 277 -8.28 -18.07 -4.88
C LEU A 277 -9.32 -19.09 -4.44
N ASP A 278 -10.56 -18.93 -4.89
CA ASP A 278 -11.63 -19.84 -4.51
C ASP A 278 -11.55 -21.19 -5.26
N ALA A 279 -12.38 -22.16 -4.85
CA ALA A 279 -12.43 -23.49 -5.46
C ALA A 279 -12.82 -23.49 -6.95
N LYS A 280 -13.34 -22.38 -7.50
CA LYS A 280 -13.66 -22.22 -8.92
C LYS A 280 -12.51 -21.57 -9.71
N GLY A 281 -11.38 -21.27 -9.06
CA GLY A 281 -10.26 -20.57 -9.66
C GLY A 281 -10.50 -19.07 -9.84
N LYS A 282 -11.51 -18.49 -9.18
CA LYS A 282 -11.77 -17.05 -9.21
C LYS A 282 -11.09 -16.38 -8.01
N VAL A 283 -10.47 -15.24 -8.26
CA VAL A 283 -9.89 -14.41 -7.21
C VAL A 283 -10.98 -13.64 -6.48
N GLN A 284 -10.84 -13.56 -5.18
CA GLN A 284 -11.76 -12.90 -4.27
C GLN A 284 -10.96 -11.98 -3.35
N GLU A 285 -11.64 -10.99 -2.77
CA GLU A 285 -11.06 -10.14 -1.74
C GLU A 285 -12.08 -9.80 -0.66
N LYS A 286 -11.59 -9.48 0.53
CA LYS A 286 -12.37 -8.93 1.63
C LYS A 286 -11.49 -8.05 2.51
N VAL A 287 -12.02 -6.88 2.86
CA VAL A 287 -11.42 -5.95 3.81
C VAL A 287 -12.07 -6.18 5.17
N TYR A 288 -11.27 -6.34 6.21
CA TYR A 288 -11.73 -6.48 7.58
C TYR A 288 -11.19 -5.30 8.38
N ASP A 289 -12.05 -4.50 9.01
CA ASP A 289 -11.63 -3.60 10.08
C ASP A 289 -11.35 -4.43 11.34
N VAL A 290 -10.10 -4.46 11.80
CA VAL A 290 -9.67 -5.40 12.87
C VAL A 290 -9.44 -4.73 14.21
N VAL A 291 -9.14 -3.43 14.20
CA VAL A 291 -9.10 -2.56 15.37
C VAL A 291 -9.25 -1.11 14.91
N TRP A 292 -9.95 -0.29 15.69
CA TRP A 292 -10.21 1.10 15.39
C TRP A 292 -10.20 1.92 16.66
N SER A 293 -10.02 3.22 16.48
CA SER A 293 -9.99 4.20 17.55
C SER A 293 -11.37 4.61 18.06
N ASP A 294 -11.41 5.28 19.21
CA ASP A 294 -12.65 5.84 19.78
C ASP A 294 -13.74 4.76 19.98
N THR A 295 -13.36 3.52 20.32
CA THR A 295 -14.27 2.35 20.42
C THR A 295 -15.45 2.56 21.39
N GLY A 296 -15.29 3.43 22.40
CA GLY A 296 -16.37 3.83 23.30
C GLY A 296 -17.49 4.64 22.62
N LYS A 297 -17.19 5.30 21.48
CA LYS A 297 -18.12 6.15 20.71
C LYS A 297 -18.50 5.51 19.37
N ARG A 298 -17.60 4.75 18.75
CA ARG A 298 -17.75 4.15 17.43
C ARG A 298 -18.01 2.66 17.55
N LYS A 299 -19.29 2.30 17.47
CA LYS A 299 -19.74 0.90 17.42
C LYS A 299 -20.00 0.49 15.97
N THR A 300 -19.75 -0.77 15.66
CA THR A 300 -20.13 -1.37 14.38
C THR A 300 -21.64 -1.31 14.19
N ASP A 301 -22.07 -0.97 12.99
CA ASP A 301 -23.45 -1.10 12.54
C ASP A 301 -23.84 -2.60 12.55
N PRO A 302 -24.89 -3.01 13.27
CA PRO A 302 -25.31 -4.42 13.34
C PRO A 302 -25.80 -5.00 12.00
N GLU A 303 -26.31 -4.17 11.08
CA GLU A 303 -26.84 -4.61 9.79
C GLU A 303 -25.73 -4.72 8.75
N THR A 304 -24.87 -3.70 8.69
CA THR A 304 -23.83 -3.61 7.64
C THR A 304 -22.47 -4.13 8.08
N GLY A 305 -22.25 -4.27 9.39
CA GLY A 305 -20.95 -4.61 9.98
C GLY A 305 -19.91 -3.49 9.88
N LYS A 306 -20.27 -2.32 9.33
CA LYS A 306 -19.35 -1.20 9.09
C LYS A 306 -19.14 -0.35 10.33
N ILE A 307 -18.01 0.34 10.38
CA ILE A 307 -17.69 1.28 11.45
C ILE A 307 -17.98 2.71 10.95
N PRO A 308 -18.68 3.54 11.73
CA PRO A 308 -18.86 4.95 11.40
C PRO A 308 -17.51 5.66 11.14
N PRO A 309 -17.47 6.65 10.22
CA PRO A 309 -16.28 7.47 10.02
C PRO A 309 -15.76 8.05 11.34
N VAL A 310 -14.43 8.19 11.47
CA VAL A 310 -13.79 8.72 12.69
C VAL A 310 -14.14 10.18 12.99
N GLY A 311 -14.63 10.91 11.98
CA GLY A 311 -14.87 12.34 12.02
C GLY A 311 -13.75 13.10 11.33
N ASN A 312 -13.77 14.43 11.45
CA ASN A 312 -12.79 15.31 10.85
C ASN A 312 -12.57 16.52 11.77
N THR A 313 -11.30 16.78 12.12
CA THR A 313 -10.89 17.92 12.96
C THR A 313 -10.08 18.96 12.18
N VAL A 314 -9.99 18.82 10.86
CA VAL A 314 -9.25 19.73 9.99
C VAL A 314 -9.94 21.07 9.93
N ASP A 315 -9.18 22.11 10.27
CA ASP A 315 -9.46 23.49 9.93
C ASP A 315 -8.73 23.80 8.63
N VAL A 316 -9.46 23.78 7.51
CA VAL A 316 -8.92 24.01 6.17
C VAL A 316 -8.38 25.43 6.02
N GLN A 317 -9.05 26.43 6.60
CA GLN A 317 -8.64 27.83 6.47
C GLN A 317 -7.27 28.06 7.13
N ASN A 318 -7.06 27.43 8.27
CA ASN A 318 -5.81 27.51 9.01
C ASN A 318 -4.83 26.38 8.69
N ALA A 319 -5.15 25.44 7.79
CA ALA A 319 -4.32 24.28 7.47
C ALA A 319 -3.75 23.61 8.75
N ILE A 320 -4.62 23.39 9.73
CA ILE A 320 -4.31 22.71 10.99
C ILE A 320 -5.37 21.65 11.28
N TRP A 321 -5.09 20.78 12.23
CA TRP A 321 -6.02 19.80 12.76
C TRP A 321 -5.75 19.59 14.25
N THR A 322 -6.63 18.86 14.92
CA THR A 322 -6.43 18.47 16.32
C THR A 322 -6.55 16.97 16.51
N ASN A 323 -5.71 16.43 17.39
CA ASN A 323 -5.71 15.01 17.76
C ASN A 323 -6.72 14.71 18.88
N THR A 324 -7.91 15.33 18.84
CA THR A 324 -9.00 15.09 19.81
C THR A 324 -9.86 13.87 19.48
N ILE A 325 -9.65 13.27 18.30
CA ILE A 325 -10.21 12.00 17.83
C ILE A 325 -9.04 11.08 17.42
N GLY A 326 -9.33 9.79 17.22
CA GLY A 326 -8.30 8.83 16.88
C GLY A 326 -7.43 8.44 18.07
N ASP A 327 -6.69 7.33 17.95
CA ASP A 327 -5.79 6.85 18.99
C ASP A 327 -4.32 6.89 18.54
N PRO A 328 -3.34 7.17 19.43
CA PRO A 328 -1.93 7.26 19.06
C PRO A 328 -1.31 5.89 18.70
N GLU A 329 -1.88 4.81 19.22
CA GLU A 329 -1.44 3.43 19.04
C GLU A 329 -2.66 2.55 18.81
N LEU A 330 -2.56 1.60 17.88
CA LEU A 330 -3.53 0.54 17.68
C LEU A 330 -2.80 -0.81 17.62
N ILE A 331 -3.18 -1.75 18.48
CA ILE A 331 -2.60 -3.09 18.52
C ILE A 331 -3.70 -4.13 18.77
N THR A 332 -3.67 -5.22 18.02
CA THR A 332 -4.64 -6.31 18.18
C THR A 332 -4.08 -7.64 17.68
N VAL A 333 -4.70 -8.73 18.13
CA VAL A 333 -4.61 -10.02 17.47
C VAL A 333 -5.93 -10.33 16.79
N TRP A 334 -5.88 -10.52 15.48
CA TRP A 334 -7.05 -10.86 14.65
C TRP A 334 -6.94 -12.28 14.14
N LYS A 335 -8.04 -13.03 14.19
CA LYS A 335 -8.15 -14.39 13.64
C LYS A 335 -9.02 -14.35 12.38
N ASP A 336 -8.56 -14.96 11.29
CA ASP A 336 -9.34 -15.04 10.06
C ASP A 336 -10.61 -15.90 10.28
N PRO A 337 -11.82 -15.31 10.28
CA PRO A 337 -13.05 -16.04 10.53
C PRO A 337 -13.49 -16.88 9.33
N ASP A 338 -13.04 -16.51 8.14
CA ASP A 338 -13.44 -17.09 6.86
C ASP A 338 -12.29 -17.93 6.26
N PHE A 339 -11.38 -18.42 7.10
CA PHE A 339 -10.23 -19.20 6.65
C PHE A 339 -10.66 -20.53 6.06
N ASN A 340 -10.15 -20.83 4.86
CA ASN A 340 -10.26 -22.15 4.26
C ASN A 340 -8.85 -22.67 3.97
N PRO A 341 -8.40 -23.76 4.63
CA PRO A 341 -7.04 -24.27 4.46
C PRO A 341 -6.76 -24.79 3.05
N LYS A 342 -7.77 -24.96 2.20
CA LYS A 342 -7.63 -25.39 0.81
C LYS A 342 -7.41 -24.23 -0.17
N HIS A 343 -7.62 -22.99 0.25
CA HIS A 343 -7.47 -21.82 -0.63
C HIS A 343 -6.07 -21.23 -0.48
N ARG A 344 -5.44 -20.89 -1.61
CA ARG A 344 -4.27 -19.98 -1.61
C ARG A 344 -4.75 -18.59 -1.22
N ALA A 345 -4.04 -17.92 -0.34
CA ALA A 345 -4.43 -16.61 0.16
C ALA A 345 -3.22 -15.71 0.44
N PHE A 346 -3.47 -14.41 0.50
CA PHE A 346 -2.55 -13.44 1.07
C PHE A 346 -3.31 -12.49 1.99
N TYR A 347 -2.57 -11.86 2.90
CA TYR A 347 -3.06 -10.91 3.88
C TYR A 347 -2.08 -9.74 3.95
N TYR A 348 -2.54 -8.51 3.91
CA TYR A 348 -1.72 -7.36 4.31
C TYR A 348 -2.54 -6.41 5.18
N ALA A 349 -1.84 -5.66 6.04
CA ALA A 349 -2.46 -4.63 6.85
C ALA A 349 -2.45 -3.29 6.10
N ARG A 350 -3.56 -2.56 6.22
CA ARG A 350 -3.69 -1.14 5.89
C ARG A 350 -3.94 -0.35 7.17
N VAL A 351 -3.07 0.58 7.51
CA VAL A 351 -3.25 1.50 8.64
C VAL A 351 -3.72 2.83 8.09
N ILE A 352 -4.69 3.48 8.74
CA ILE A 352 -5.29 4.73 8.29
C ILE A 352 -5.23 5.73 9.46
N GLU A 353 -4.75 6.95 9.21
CA GLU A 353 -4.85 8.04 10.18
C GLU A 353 -6.13 8.86 10.01
N ILE A 354 -6.47 9.66 11.03
CA ILE A 354 -7.57 10.61 10.94
C ILE A 354 -7.28 11.67 9.86
N PRO A 355 -8.30 12.38 9.34
CA PRO A 355 -8.07 13.39 8.32
C PRO A 355 -7.07 14.48 8.74
N THR A 356 -6.20 14.85 7.79
CA THR A 356 -5.23 15.94 7.91
C THR A 356 -5.39 16.94 6.76
N PRO A 357 -4.88 18.18 6.87
CA PRO A 357 -4.82 19.08 5.74
C PRO A 357 -3.91 18.50 4.65
N ARG A 358 -4.36 18.57 3.40
CA ARG A 358 -3.54 18.25 2.22
C ARG A 358 -2.63 19.44 1.88
N TRP A 359 -1.54 19.24 1.14
CA TRP A 359 -0.58 20.28 0.75
C TRP A 359 -1.23 21.47 0.05
N THR A 360 -2.35 21.23 -0.64
CA THR A 360 -3.20 22.26 -1.25
C THR A 360 -3.82 23.22 -0.22
N ALA A 361 -4.18 22.75 0.97
CA ALA A 361 -4.62 23.60 2.08
C ALA A 361 -3.47 24.43 2.65
N TYR A 362 -2.29 23.83 2.82
CA TYR A 362 -1.11 24.56 3.25
C TYR A 362 -0.71 25.66 2.27
N ASP A 363 -0.78 25.40 0.98
CA ASP A 363 -0.53 26.41 -0.05
C ASP A 363 -1.57 27.51 -0.07
N ALA A 364 -2.86 27.16 -0.02
CA ALA A 364 -3.94 28.14 0.03
C ALA A 364 -3.72 29.14 1.18
N LYS A 365 -3.37 28.63 2.37
CA LYS A 365 -3.01 29.44 3.53
C LYS A 365 -1.73 30.24 3.32
N ARG A 366 -0.64 29.59 2.89
CA ARG A 366 0.70 30.19 2.77
C ARG A 366 0.71 31.33 1.75
N PHE A 367 -0.05 31.19 0.68
CA PHE A 367 -0.06 32.10 -0.46
C PHE A 367 -1.29 33.02 -0.49
N GLY A 368 -2.28 32.81 0.39
CA GLY A 368 -3.51 33.60 0.41
C GLY A 368 -4.32 33.46 -0.87
N ILE A 369 -4.37 32.26 -1.43
CA ILE A 369 -5.09 31.94 -2.68
C ILE A 369 -6.33 31.09 -2.41
N GLU A 370 -7.35 31.29 -3.22
CA GLU A 370 -8.51 30.42 -3.26
C GLU A 370 -8.33 29.36 -4.35
N LEU A 371 -8.62 28.10 -4.02
CA LEU A 371 -8.60 26.98 -4.95
C LEU A 371 -10.03 26.58 -5.34
N SER A 372 -10.21 26.01 -6.53
CA SER A 372 -11.53 25.57 -6.99
C SER A 372 -12.06 24.44 -6.09
N LYS A 373 -13.40 24.28 -6.08
CA LYS A 373 -14.08 23.27 -5.23
C LYS A 373 -13.72 21.82 -5.57
N GLU A 374 -13.13 21.58 -6.74
CA GLU A 374 -12.68 20.24 -7.16
C GLU A 374 -11.35 19.84 -6.51
N VAL A 375 -10.58 20.82 -5.99
CA VAL A 375 -9.28 20.56 -5.38
C VAL A 375 -9.48 20.00 -3.98
N PRO A 376 -9.03 18.77 -3.68
CA PRO A 376 -9.09 18.22 -2.33
C PRO A 376 -8.25 19.08 -1.40
N MET A 377 -8.79 19.42 -0.23
CA MET A 377 -8.11 20.22 0.80
C MET A 377 -7.73 19.40 2.04
N THR A 378 -8.19 18.15 2.08
CA THR A 378 -7.97 17.22 3.19
C THR A 378 -7.55 15.88 2.62
N THR A 379 -6.68 15.16 3.31
CA THR A 379 -6.26 13.80 2.98
C THR A 379 -6.46 12.88 4.19
N GLN A 380 -6.37 11.57 3.97
CA GLN A 380 -6.30 10.55 5.01
C GLN A 380 -5.19 9.58 4.64
N GLU A 381 -4.04 9.85 5.24
CA GLU A 381 -2.82 9.10 5.00
C GLU A 381 -2.91 7.69 5.56
N ARG A 382 -2.03 6.84 5.03
CA ARG A 382 -2.11 5.41 5.26
C ARG A 382 -0.77 4.71 5.06
N ALA A 383 -0.72 3.48 5.55
CA ALA A 383 0.40 2.58 5.34
C ALA A 383 -0.07 1.22 4.82
N TYR A 384 0.75 0.56 4.01
CA TYR A 384 0.48 -0.76 3.44
C TYR A 384 1.63 -1.72 3.72
N THR A 385 1.39 -2.79 4.49
CA THR A 385 2.45 -3.77 4.78
C THR A 385 2.69 -4.72 3.62
N SER A 386 3.90 -5.25 3.47
CA SER A 386 4.11 -6.41 2.60
C SER A 386 3.16 -7.56 2.95
N PRO A 387 2.62 -8.30 1.95
CA PRO A 387 1.67 -9.36 2.24
C PRO A 387 2.32 -10.58 2.91
N ILE A 388 1.60 -11.19 3.83
CA ILE A 388 1.85 -12.53 4.35
C ILE A 388 1.03 -13.51 3.52
N TRP A 389 1.67 -14.56 3.04
CA TRP A 389 1.07 -15.52 2.12
C TRP A 389 0.70 -16.82 2.82
N TYR A 390 -0.32 -17.51 2.32
CA TYR A 390 -0.66 -18.87 2.69
C TYR A 390 -0.82 -19.73 1.44
N THR A 391 -0.07 -20.82 1.40
CA THR A 391 -0.19 -21.85 0.38
C THR A 391 -0.61 -23.16 1.06
N PRO A 392 -1.72 -23.79 0.63
CA PRO A 392 -2.10 -25.12 1.10
C PRO A 392 -0.94 -26.11 0.96
N GLY A 393 -0.75 -26.97 1.97
CA GLY A 393 0.24 -28.04 1.92
C GLY A 393 0.01 -28.94 0.70
N LYS A 394 1.10 -29.39 0.07
CA LYS A 394 1.05 -30.38 -1.01
C LYS A 394 0.62 -31.73 -0.49
#